data_AF-A0A963L8F9-F1
#
_entry.id   AF-A0A963L8F9-F1
#
_cell.length_a   1.000
_cell.length_b   1.000
_cell.length_c   1.000
_cell.angle_alpha   90.00
_cell.angle_beta   90.00
_cell.angle_gamma   90.00
#
_symmetry.space_group_name_H-M   'P 1'
#
loop_
_entity.id
_entity.type
_entity.pdbx_description
1 polymer ?
#
loop_
_entity_poly.entity_id
_entity_poly.type
_entity_poly.pdbx_seq_one_letter_code
_entity_poly.pdbx_strand_id
1 'polypeptide(L)'
;PRQWLGLPLALAGLVLVVWRKLGVGEVSALSFSMASIALLSITIGTLYQKRFVRPCDVRTASSVQMFAALAVTLPFALLEREPMVMHPEFIGAMAWSVLGLTLGGSSLLYLLIQRGAATQVSSLMYLVPPCTALLAWLLFDEVFTVIMGLGLALTALGVALVTSPARRRID
;
A
#
# COMPACT_ATOMS: atom_id res chain seq x y z
N PRO A 1 3.39 7.13 24.44
CA PRO A 1 3.15 8.57 24.14
C PRO A 1 3.55 9.02 22.72
N ARG A 2 4.78 8.77 22.24
CA ARG A 2 5.24 9.24 20.91
C ARG A 2 4.52 8.57 19.73
N GLN A 3 4.22 7.27 19.82
CA GLN A 3 3.45 6.57 18.79
C GLN A 3 2.01 7.09 18.65
N TRP A 4 1.39 7.49 19.76
CA TRP A 4 0.03 8.04 19.79
C TRP A 4 -0.08 9.45 19.19
N LEU A 5 1.02 10.21 19.14
CA LEU A 5 1.09 11.52 18.48
C LEU A 5 1.55 11.40 17.03
N GLY A 6 2.49 10.50 16.72
CA GLY A 6 3.02 10.34 15.37
C GLY A 6 2.03 9.68 14.40
N LEU A 7 1.18 8.76 14.88
CA LEU A 7 0.16 8.10 14.05
C LEU A 7 -0.90 9.07 13.49
N PRO A 8 -1.58 9.91 14.30
CA PRO A 8 -2.53 10.89 13.77
C PRO A 8 -1.85 11.95 12.90
N LEU A 9 -0.59 12.32 13.20
CA LEU A 9 0.18 13.25 12.37
C LEU A 9 0.48 12.68 10.98
N ALA A 10 0.92 11.42 10.92
CA ALA A 10 1.15 10.70 9.67
C ALA A 10 -0.16 10.51 8.88
N LEU A 11 -1.26 10.21 9.57
CA LEU A 11 -2.57 10.08 8.94
C LEU A 11 -3.06 11.42 8.38
N ALA A 12 -2.88 12.52 9.11
CA ALA A 12 -3.22 13.86 8.63
C ALA A 12 -2.39 14.26 7.39
N GLY A 13 -1.07 14.01 7.42
CA GLY A 13 -0.20 14.23 6.25
C GLY A 13 -0.64 13.40 5.03
N LEU A 14 -1.03 12.15 5.24
CA LEU A 14 -1.55 11.27 4.20
C LEU A 14 -2.85 11.83 3.58
N VAL A 15 -3.80 12.26 4.42
CA VAL A 15 -5.05 12.88 3.95
C VAL A 15 -4.74 14.10 3.11
N LEU A 16 -3.79 14.96 3.51
CA LEU A 16 -3.40 16.14 2.74
C LEU A 16 -2.82 15.79 1.36
N VAL A 17 -1.99 14.74 1.25
CA VAL A 17 -1.43 14.28 -0.03
C VAL A 17 -2.54 13.78 -0.97
N VAL A 18 -3.53 13.06 -0.43
CA VAL A 18 -4.60 12.43 -1.21
C VAL A 18 -5.76 13.40 -1.49
N TRP A 19 -5.92 14.47 -0.69
CA TRP A 19 -7.04 15.41 -0.76
C TRP A 19 -7.27 15.96 -2.17
N ARG A 20 -6.19 16.32 -2.87
CA ARG A 20 -6.31 16.86 -4.22
C ARG A 20 -6.85 15.83 -5.20
N LYS A 21 -6.45 14.55 -5.07
CA LYS A 21 -6.95 13.46 -5.93
C LYS A 21 -8.45 13.19 -5.68
N LEU A 22 -8.96 13.48 -4.48
CA LEU A 22 -10.39 13.37 -4.17
C LEU A 22 -11.24 14.51 -4.80
N GLY A 23 -10.63 15.68 -5.04
CA GLY A 23 -11.33 16.88 -5.53
C GLY A 23 -11.52 16.97 -7.05
N VAL A 24 -10.88 16.10 -7.84
CA VAL A 24 -10.88 16.19 -9.32
C VAL A 24 -12.16 15.61 -9.98
N GLY A 25 -13.21 15.33 -9.20
CA GLY A 25 -14.50 14.84 -9.73
C GLY A 25 -14.53 13.34 -10.07
N GLU A 26 -13.46 12.59 -9.79
CA GLU A 26 -13.39 11.14 -10.03
C GLU A 26 -14.10 10.30 -8.95
N VAL A 27 -14.50 10.92 -7.83
CA VAL A 27 -15.14 10.22 -6.70
C VAL A 27 -16.65 10.22 -6.88
N SER A 28 -17.17 9.18 -7.53
CA SER A 28 -18.61 8.89 -7.54
C SER A 28 -19.03 8.16 -6.25
N ALA A 29 -20.33 8.22 -5.90
CA ALA A 29 -20.88 7.43 -4.79
C ALA A 29 -20.66 5.91 -4.99
N LEU A 30 -20.62 5.46 -6.25
CA LEU A 30 -20.30 4.09 -6.60
C LEU A 30 -18.82 3.76 -6.34
N SER A 31 -17.90 4.59 -6.82
CA SER A 31 -16.45 4.39 -6.60
C SER A 31 -16.11 4.36 -5.10
N PHE A 32 -16.72 5.26 -4.32
CA PHE A 32 -16.53 5.31 -2.88
C PHE A 32 -17.11 4.07 -2.16
N SER A 33 -18.29 3.59 -2.57
CA SER A 33 -18.88 2.39 -1.98
C SER A 33 -18.08 1.13 -2.33
N MET A 34 -17.58 1.01 -3.56
CA MET A 34 -16.70 -0.09 -3.96
C MET A 34 -15.37 -0.07 -3.20
N ALA A 35 -14.74 1.10 -3.02
CA ALA A 35 -13.53 1.24 -2.22
C ALA A 35 -13.77 0.84 -0.75
N SER A 36 -14.92 1.21 -0.19
CA SER A 36 -15.31 0.84 1.17
C SER A 36 -15.54 -0.68 1.31
N ILE A 37 -16.20 -1.31 0.34
CA ILE A 37 -16.40 -2.77 0.30
C ILE A 37 -15.05 -3.50 0.16
N ALA A 38 -14.13 -2.99 -0.66
CA ALA A 38 -12.79 -3.54 -0.79
C ALA A 38 -12.02 -3.48 0.54
N LEU A 39 -12.09 -2.35 1.25
CA LEU A 39 -11.46 -2.16 2.56
C LEU A 39 -12.04 -3.10 3.64
N LEU A 40 -13.36 -3.25 3.68
CA LEU A 40 -14.01 -4.19 4.59
C LEU A 40 -13.66 -5.64 4.24
N SER A 41 -13.63 -5.98 2.95
CA SER A 41 -13.28 -7.34 2.49
C SER A 41 -11.86 -7.74 2.87
N ILE A 42 -10.87 -6.86 2.66
CA ILE A 42 -9.48 -7.16 3.07
C ILE A 42 -9.36 -7.26 4.60
N THR A 43 -10.08 -6.42 5.34
CA THR A 43 -10.09 -6.46 6.81
C THR A 43 -10.69 -7.77 7.33
N ILE A 44 -11.87 -8.16 6.82
CA ILE A 44 -12.53 -9.42 7.21
C ILE A 44 -11.67 -10.61 6.78
N GLY A 45 -11.14 -10.61 5.56
CA GLY A 45 -10.29 -11.68 5.05
C GLY A 45 -9.03 -11.90 5.88
N THR A 46 -8.34 -10.82 6.26
CA THR A 46 -7.13 -10.91 7.11
C THR A 46 -7.45 -11.35 8.54
N LEU A 47 -8.56 -10.90 9.14
CA LEU A 47 -9.02 -11.36 10.45
C LEU A 47 -9.43 -12.84 10.43
N TYR A 48 -10.15 -13.26 9.38
CA TYR A 48 -10.52 -14.66 9.19
C TYR A 48 -9.30 -15.55 9.03
N GLN A 49 -8.35 -15.14 8.17
CA GLN A 49 -7.08 -15.85 7.97
C GLN A 49 -6.33 -16.01 9.30
N LYS A 50 -6.21 -14.93 10.08
CA LYS A 50 -5.54 -14.95 11.39
C LYS A 50 -6.25 -15.86 12.41
N ARG A 51 -7.58 -15.98 12.35
CA ARG A 51 -8.37 -16.72 13.32
C ARG A 51 -8.47 -18.22 13.01
N PHE A 52 -8.64 -18.58 11.73
CA PHE A 52 -9.02 -19.94 11.33
C PHE A 52 -7.93 -20.68 10.55
N VAL A 53 -6.98 -19.98 9.92
CA VAL A 53 -5.92 -20.63 9.14
C VAL A 53 -4.74 -20.97 10.06
N ARG A 54 -4.38 -22.25 10.11
CA ARG A 54 -3.24 -22.73 10.89
C ARG A 54 -1.92 -22.23 10.27
N PRO A 55 -0.82 -22.16 11.06
CA PRO A 55 0.49 -21.89 10.51
C PRO A 55 0.79 -22.86 9.36
N CYS A 56 1.01 -22.30 8.17
CA CYS A 56 1.31 -23.03 6.95
C CYS A 56 2.54 -22.41 6.30
N ASP A 57 3.18 -23.18 5.41
CA ASP A 57 4.28 -22.66 4.61
C ASP A 57 3.79 -21.43 3.81
N VAL A 58 4.52 -20.33 3.92
CA VAL A 58 4.23 -19.05 3.26
C VAL A 58 4.09 -19.21 1.75
N ARG A 59 4.86 -20.12 1.14
CA ARG A 59 4.82 -20.41 -0.29
C ARG A 59 3.50 -21.06 -0.69
N THR A 60 3.06 -22.04 0.09
CA THR A 60 1.80 -22.74 -0.15
C THR A 60 0.61 -21.81 0.07
N ALA A 61 0.63 -21.02 1.15
CA ALA A 61 -0.41 -20.03 1.43
C ALA A 61 -0.53 -18.99 0.30
N SER A 62 0.60 -18.45 -0.16
CA SER A 62 0.64 -17.46 -1.25
C SER A 62 0.15 -18.06 -2.56
N SER A 63 0.53 -19.31 -2.86
CA SER A 63 0.09 -20.00 -4.09
C SER A 63 -1.43 -20.18 -4.10
N VAL A 64 -2.02 -20.65 -2.99
CA VAL A 64 -3.47 -20.80 -2.86
C VAL A 64 -4.18 -19.45 -2.98
N GLN A 65 -3.63 -18.39 -2.36
CA GLN A 65 -4.19 -17.04 -2.45
C GLN A 65 -4.18 -16.51 -3.90
N MET A 66 -3.09 -16.74 -4.64
CA MET A 66 -2.99 -16.34 -6.06
C MET A 66 -3.95 -17.14 -6.95
N PHE A 67 -4.11 -18.45 -6.71
CA PHE A 67 -5.10 -19.26 -7.43
C PHE A 67 -6.53 -18.83 -7.13
N ALA A 68 -6.85 -18.54 -5.88
CA ALA A 68 -8.16 -18.02 -5.51
C ALA A 68 -8.43 -16.65 -6.15
N ALA A 69 -7.44 -15.75 -6.12
CA ALA A 69 -7.54 -14.46 -6.79
C ALA A 69 -7.78 -14.65 -8.30
N LEU A 70 -7.00 -15.50 -8.97
CA LEU A 70 -7.18 -15.82 -10.39
C LEU A 70 -8.58 -16.38 -10.67
N ALA A 71 -9.06 -17.34 -9.87
CA ALA A 71 -10.39 -17.93 -10.07
C ALA A 71 -11.52 -16.90 -9.94
N VAL A 72 -11.37 -15.93 -9.03
CA VAL A 72 -12.34 -14.84 -8.84
C VAL A 72 -12.22 -13.79 -9.94
N THR A 73 -11.02 -13.40 -10.36
CA THR A 73 -10.82 -12.33 -11.35
C THR A 73 -10.98 -12.80 -12.80
N LEU A 74 -10.76 -14.08 -13.09
CA LEU A 74 -10.80 -14.63 -14.45
C LEU A 74 -12.15 -14.42 -15.15
N PRO A 75 -13.32 -14.66 -14.53
CA PRO A 75 -14.61 -14.37 -15.15
C PRO A 75 -14.76 -12.89 -15.54
N PHE A 76 -14.30 -11.96 -14.70
CA PHE A 76 -14.34 -10.54 -15.00
C PHE A 76 -13.40 -10.18 -16.17
N ALA A 77 -12.22 -10.79 -16.21
CA ALA A 77 -11.30 -10.61 -17.32
C ALA A 77 -11.86 -11.15 -18.65
N LEU A 78 -12.62 -12.25 -18.63
CA LEU A 78 -13.28 -12.81 -19.81
C LEU A 78 -14.51 -12.02 -20.28
N LEU A 79 -15.10 -11.22 -19.39
CA LEU A 79 -16.22 -10.33 -19.73
C LEU A 79 -15.73 -9.04 -20.42
N GLU A 80 -14.45 -8.71 -20.29
CA GLU A 80 -13.85 -7.54 -20.92
C GLU A 80 -13.78 -7.74 -22.44
N ARG A 81 -14.24 -6.74 -23.19
CA ARG A 81 -14.38 -6.82 -24.65
C ARG A 81 -13.31 -6.04 -25.40
N GLU A 82 -12.61 -5.14 -24.70
CA GLU A 82 -11.54 -4.35 -25.29
C GLU A 82 -10.32 -5.22 -25.62
N PRO A 83 -9.78 -5.15 -26.85
CA PRO A 83 -8.61 -5.93 -27.24
C PRO A 83 -7.36 -5.43 -26.51
N MET A 84 -6.61 -6.36 -25.93
CA MET A 84 -5.35 -6.05 -25.24
C MET A 84 -4.24 -5.74 -26.25
N VAL A 85 -3.85 -4.46 -26.34
CA VAL A 85 -2.75 -4.01 -27.21
C VAL A 85 -1.40 -4.28 -26.54
N MET A 86 -0.69 -5.29 -27.02
CA MET A 86 0.61 -5.68 -26.51
C MET A 86 1.71 -4.77 -27.04
N HIS A 87 2.24 -3.90 -26.19
CA HIS A 87 3.41 -3.08 -26.48
C HIS A 87 4.51 -3.34 -25.42
N PRO A 88 5.79 -3.05 -25.73
CA PRO A 88 6.90 -3.39 -24.85
C PRO A 88 6.77 -2.80 -23.44
N GLU A 89 6.23 -1.58 -23.31
CA GLU A 89 6.05 -0.93 -22.01
C GLU A 89 5.00 -1.65 -21.15
N PHE A 90 3.90 -2.11 -21.77
CA PHE A 90 2.90 -2.94 -21.09
C PHE A 90 3.50 -4.25 -20.58
N ILE A 91 4.29 -4.93 -21.41
CA ILE A 91 4.96 -6.18 -21.01
C ILE A 91 5.94 -5.91 -19.86
N GLY A 92 6.70 -4.82 -19.93
CA GLY A 92 7.60 -4.38 -18.87
C GLY A 92 6.87 -4.09 -17.55
N ALA A 93 5.77 -3.34 -17.60
CA ALA A 93 4.94 -3.02 -16.44
C ALA A 93 4.29 -4.27 -15.82
N MET A 94 3.83 -5.22 -16.65
CA MET A 94 3.28 -6.49 -16.20
C MET A 94 4.36 -7.36 -15.55
N ALA A 95 5.54 -7.47 -16.17
CA ALA A 95 6.67 -8.20 -15.60
C ALA A 95 7.13 -7.60 -14.27
N TRP A 96 7.20 -6.27 -14.16
CA TRP A 96 7.51 -5.57 -12.91
C TRP A 96 6.46 -5.82 -11.82
N SER A 97 5.18 -5.80 -12.18
CA SER A 97 4.09 -6.06 -11.24
C SER A 97 4.13 -7.49 -10.69
N VAL A 98 4.39 -8.48 -11.55
CA VAL A 98 4.46 -9.89 -11.15
C VAL A 98 5.76 -10.19 -10.38
N LEU A 99 6.92 -9.79 -10.89
CA LEU A 99 8.21 -10.14 -10.30
C LEU A 99 8.60 -9.20 -9.15
N GLY A 100 8.52 -7.89 -9.39
CA GLY A 100 8.93 -6.88 -8.41
C GLY A 100 7.96 -6.77 -7.25
N LEU A 101 6.67 -6.54 -7.54
CA LEU A 101 5.68 -6.30 -6.48
C LEU A 101 5.28 -7.58 -5.76
N THR A 102 5.01 -8.68 -6.46
CA THR A 102 4.59 -9.93 -5.81
C THR A 102 5.76 -10.69 -5.20
N LEU A 103 6.73 -11.15 -6.00
CA LEU A 103 7.84 -11.96 -5.47
C LEU A 103 8.81 -11.12 -4.62
N GLY A 104 9.19 -9.94 -5.12
CA GLY A 104 10.08 -9.02 -4.41
C GLY A 104 9.45 -8.49 -3.12
N GLY A 105 8.23 -7.97 -3.19
CA GLY A 105 7.50 -7.42 -2.04
C GLY A 105 7.28 -8.45 -0.93
N SER A 106 6.78 -9.64 -1.25
CA SER A 106 6.55 -10.70 -0.26
C SER A 106 7.84 -11.23 0.35
N SER A 107 8.91 -11.38 -0.45
CA SER A 107 10.22 -11.82 0.05
C SER A 107 10.85 -10.77 0.96
N LEU A 108 10.77 -9.49 0.61
CA LEU A 108 11.29 -8.39 1.43
C LEU A 108 10.54 -8.30 2.76
N LEU A 109 9.21 -8.38 2.74
CA LEU A 109 8.41 -8.39 3.96
C LEU A 109 8.80 -9.56 4.87
N TYR A 110 8.96 -10.76 4.30
CA TYR A 110 9.40 -11.95 5.04
C TYR A 110 10.79 -11.75 5.67
N LEU A 111 11.75 -11.21 4.92
CA LEU A 111 13.09 -10.87 5.43
C LEU A 111 13.03 -9.83 6.56
N LEU A 112 12.20 -8.80 6.45
CA LEU A 112 12.05 -7.76 7.46
C LEU A 112 11.38 -8.28 8.74
N ILE A 113 10.41 -9.19 8.61
CA ILE A 113 9.79 -9.88 9.76
C ILE A 113 10.83 -10.73 10.50
N GLN A 114 11.65 -11.50 9.77
CA GLN A 114 12.72 -12.30 10.37
C GLN A 114 13.76 -11.44 11.12
N ARG A 115 13.99 -10.20 10.69
CA ARG A 115 14.89 -9.25 11.35
C ARG A 115 14.27 -8.52 12.55
N GLY A 116 13.06 -8.90 12.97
CA GLY A 116 12.39 -8.32 14.15
C GLY A 116 11.91 -6.87 13.97
N ALA A 117 11.88 -6.36 12.74
CA ALA A 117 11.56 -4.97 12.43
C ALA A 117 10.06 -4.71 12.21
N ALA A 118 9.17 -5.63 12.58
CA ALA A 118 7.74 -5.59 12.24
C ALA A 118 7.06 -4.24 12.53
N THR A 119 7.39 -3.60 13.65
CA THR A 119 6.86 -2.28 14.01
C THR A 119 7.39 -1.15 13.11
N GLN A 120 8.64 -1.21 12.67
CA GLN A 120 9.20 -0.24 11.73
C GLN A 120 8.65 -0.41 10.31
N VAL A 121 8.41 -1.65 9.87
CA VAL A 121 7.81 -1.92 8.56
C VAL A 121 6.42 -1.32 8.47
N SER A 122 5.58 -1.51 9.48
CA SER A 122 4.23 -0.93 9.49
C SER A 122 4.24 0.59 9.46
N SER A 123 5.24 1.24 10.06
CA SER A 123 5.39 2.70 9.96
C SER A 123 5.87 3.18 8.59
N LEU A 124 6.73 2.40 7.91
CA LEU A 124 7.17 2.70 6.54
C LEU A 124 6.01 2.69 5.55
N MET A 125 5.00 1.85 5.77
CA MET A 125 3.81 1.77 4.91
C MET A 125 3.03 3.09 4.87
N TYR A 126 3.08 3.93 5.92
CA TYR A 126 2.49 5.27 5.89
C TYR A 126 3.23 6.25 4.99
N LEU A 127 4.49 5.97 4.66
CA LEU A 127 5.31 6.79 3.77
C LEU A 127 5.09 6.44 2.29
N VAL A 128 4.40 5.33 2.00
CA VAL A 128 4.15 4.87 0.62
C VAL A 128 3.42 5.94 -0.19
N PRO A 129 2.27 6.51 0.24
CA PRO A 129 1.54 7.46 -0.62
C PRO A 129 2.32 8.76 -0.91
N PRO A 130 3.03 9.37 0.06
CA PRO A 130 3.93 10.48 -0.22
C PRO A 130 5.07 10.14 -1.20
N CYS A 131 5.70 8.98 -1.06
CA CYS A 131 6.73 8.52 -2.00
C CYS A 131 6.16 8.29 -3.40
N THR A 132 4.98 7.67 -3.50
CA THR A 132 4.29 7.48 -4.79
C THR A 132 3.95 8.81 -5.44
N ALA A 133 3.50 9.79 -4.66
CA ALA A 133 3.21 11.12 -5.17
C ALA A 133 4.49 11.81 -5.70
N LEU A 134 5.61 11.73 -4.96
CA LEU A 134 6.90 12.25 -5.42
C LEU A 134 7.37 11.58 -6.72
N LEU A 135 7.26 10.26 -6.81
CA LEU A 135 7.57 9.52 -8.03
C LEU A 135 6.66 9.94 -9.18
N ALA A 136 5.37 10.18 -8.92
CA ALA A 136 4.44 10.62 -9.95
C ALA A 136 4.77 12.02 -10.48
N TRP A 137 5.19 12.93 -9.62
CA TRP A 137 5.73 14.22 -10.04
C TRP A 137 7.00 14.06 -10.90
N LEU A 138 7.93 13.17 -10.50
CA LEU A 138 9.21 13.00 -11.18
C LEU A 138 9.12 12.25 -12.52
N LEU A 139 8.28 11.22 -12.60
CA LEU A 139 8.18 10.33 -13.78
C LEU A 139 7.05 10.70 -14.73
N PHE A 140 5.98 11.33 -14.24
CA PHE A 140 4.77 11.60 -15.03
C PHE A 140 4.45 13.10 -15.13
N ASP A 141 5.36 13.97 -14.70
CA ASP A 141 5.21 15.44 -14.70
C ASP A 141 3.92 15.93 -14.01
N GLU A 142 3.38 15.17 -13.03
CA GLU A 142 2.19 15.59 -12.25
C GLU A 142 2.48 16.89 -11.48
N VAL A 143 1.59 17.90 -11.55
CA VAL A 143 1.82 19.20 -10.89
C VAL A 143 2.10 19.06 -9.38
N PHE A 144 3.32 19.39 -8.96
CA PHE A 144 3.70 19.44 -7.55
C PHE A 144 3.10 20.67 -6.87
N THR A 145 2.27 20.46 -5.85
CA THR A 145 1.63 21.56 -5.11
C THR A 145 2.26 21.76 -3.75
N VAL A 146 2.10 22.98 -3.23
CA VAL A 146 2.50 23.33 -1.86
C VAL A 146 1.81 22.40 -0.84
N ILE A 147 0.54 22.04 -1.06
CA ILE A 147 -0.22 21.11 -0.20
C ILE A 147 0.42 19.72 -0.18
N MET A 148 0.85 19.22 -1.34
CA MET A 148 1.56 17.94 -1.46
C MET A 148 2.90 17.95 -0.75
N GLY A 149 3.67 19.05 -0.86
CA GLY A 149 4.92 19.24 -0.12
C GLY A 149 4.71 19.27 1.40
N LEU A 150 3.67 19.97 1.88
CA LEU A 150 3.30 20.00 3.29
C LEU A 150 2.84 18.63 3.80
N GLY A 151 2.03 17.92 3.01
CA GLY A 151 1.56 16.58 3.32
C GLY A 151 2.70 15.57 3.44
N LEU A 152 3.67 15.63 2.52
CA LEU A 152 4.92 14.85 2.55
C LEU A 152 5.75 15.15 3.80
N ALA A 153 5.95 16.43 4.13
CA ALA A 153 6.70 16.84 5.32
C ALA A 153 6.01 16.33 6.60
N LEU A 154 4.68 16.48 6.70
CA LEU A 154 3.89 15.99 7.84
C LEU A 154 3.95 14.47 8.00
N THR A 155 3.84 13.71 6.91
CA THR A 155 3.96 12.24 6.95
C THR A 155 5.37 11.81 7.35
N ALA A 156 6.40 12.42 6.77
CA ALA A 156 7.79 12.13 7.10
C ALA A 156 8.10 12.41 8.59
N LEU A 157 7.64 13.55 9.11
CA LEU A 157 7.79 13.91 10.52
C LEU A 157 7.00 12.95 11.43
N GLY A 158 5.78 12.59 11.06
CA GLY A 158 4.94 11.65 11.81
C GLY A 158 5.58 10.26 11.91
N VAL A 159 6.10 9.75 10.79
CA VAL A 159 6.82 8.47 10.74
C VAL A 159 8.13 8.56 11.51
N ALA A 160 8.92 9.63 11.38
CA ALA A 160 10.17 9.82 12.13
C ALA A 160 9.96 9.86 13.65
N LEU A 161 8.86 10.43 14.13
CA LEU A 161 8.49 10.43 15.55
C LEU A 161 8.10 9.04 16.06
N VAL A 162 7.54 8.19 15.20
CA VAL A 162 7.20 6.79 15.51
C VAL A 162 8.43 5.89 15.52
N THR A 163 9.37 6.12 14.59
CA THR A 163 10.56 5.27 14.41
C THR A 163 11.79 5.71 15.21
N SER A 164 11.81 6.94 15.74
CA SER A 164 12.93 7.42 16.56
C SER A 164 13.09 6.58 17.84
N PRO A 165 14.22 5.89 18.03
CA PRO A 165 14.47 5.13 19.24
C PRO A 165 14.42 6.08 20.44
N ALA A 166 13.75 5.64 21.52
CA ALA A 166 13.82 6.34 22.79
C ALA A 166 15.29 6.47 23.16
N ARG A 167 15.82 7.69 23.10
CA ARG A 167 17.17 8.02 23.58
C ARG A 167 17.31 7.36 24.95
N ARG A 168 18.14 6.32 25.06
CA ARG A 168 18.45 5.66 26.34
C ARG A 168 18.81 6.79 27.31
N ARG A 169 17.93 7.07 28.27
CA ARG A 169 18.34 7.73 29.51
C ARG A 169 19.22 6.68 30.19
N ILE A 170 20.53 6.84 30.03
CA ILE A 170 21.50 6.22 30.91
C ILE A 170 21.56 7.18 32.08
N ASP A 171 20.79 6.87 33.12
CA ASP A 171 21.02 7.34 34.48
C ASP A 171 21.48 6.12 35.29
#